data_AF-A0A7S0SRE1-F1
#
_entry.id   AF-A0A7S0SRE1-F1
#
_cell.length_a   1.000
_cell.length_b   1.000
_cell.length_c   1.000
_cell.angle_alpha   90.00
_cell.angle_beta   90.00
_cell.angle_gamma   90.00
#
_symmetry.space_group_name_H-M   'P 1'
#
loop_
_entity.id
_entity.type
_entity.pdbx_description
1 polymer ?
#
loop_
_entity_poly.entity_id
_entity_poly.type
_entity_poly.pdbx_seq_one_letter_code
_entity_poly.pdbx_strand_id
1 'polypeptide(L)'
;MKIEILEMDDDDNVVAIDRGPYNKTSDEIRAMICSAIETGSLSRRECSEVFSRPYRTINHIYHHYVITGIVNKGNQGGHRPKTLTEDQIEVVKTWIDVNLTITLAELVNLCETDFYSILSVSTMARYIEGFYYTFKRVNRIALSALTEVLIQERLHYAEWFLNLPPNSNIIYLDEVGVNVSMRAEYGRSKSGRRAEGTVPVIKSRNITILAAMTKDRLLHYEVLEAYQNGNAINFGYFIDDLGIVRNNNNLYDSIIVMDNVPFHRNHAIRELLYLRGFVVKYLPAYSPFLNPIENLFSQWKRHIKKQKCQNEVELRESITTQGARISPLDCNNYVRHCTENCFKIIGGAELLNAEFDN
;
A
#
# COMPACT_ATOMS: atom_id res chain seq x y z
N MET A 1 50.06 -44.38 -8.71
CA MET A 1 50.04 -44.57 -10.18
C MET A 1 49.02 -43.57 -10.71
N LYS A 2 49.48 -42.60 -11.51
CA LYS A 2 48.68 -41.51 -12.07
C LYS A 2 47.50 -42.09 -12.87
N ILE A 3 46.30 -41.58 -12.65
CA ILE A 3 45.22 -41.66 -13.63
C ILE A 3 45.07 -40.24 -14.14
N GLU A 4 45.53 -40.04 -15.37
CA GLU A 4 45.44 -38.79 -16.12
C GLU A 4 43.97 -38.48 -16.41
N ILE A 5 43.61 -37.24 -16.16
CA ILE A 5 42.33 -36.65 -16.53
C ILE A 5 42.37 -36.48 -18.04
N LEU A 6 41.49 -37.19 -18.76
CA LEU A 6 41.21 -36.95 -20.17
C LEU A 6 40.58 -35.57 -20.31
N GLU A 7 41.34 -34.61 -20.83
CA GLU A 7 40.82 -33.37 -21.39
C GLU A 7 39.91 -33.74 -22.57
N MET A 8 38.64 -33.35 -22.47
CA MET A 8 37.72 -33.38 -23.60
C MET A 8 37.94 -32.09 -24.39
N ASP A 9 38.40 -32.23 -25.62
CA ASP A 9 38.49 -31.13 -26.58
C ASP A 9 37.08 -30.58 -26.86
N ASP A 10 36.76 -29.44 -26.26
CA ASP A 10 35.66 -28.57 -26.65
C ASP A 10 36.05 -27.85 -27.96
N ASP A 11 35.92 -28.53 -29.10
CA ASP A 11 35.99 -27.91 -30.43
C ASP A 11 34.70 -28.16 -31.22
N ASP A 12 33.56 -27.91 -30.57
CA ASP A 12 32.31 -27.58 -31.29
C ASP A 12 32.28 -26.07 -31.50
N ASN A 13 33.04 -25.65 -32.52
CA ASN A 13 33.02 -24.29 -33.03
C ASN A 13 31.67 -24.03 -33.74
N VAL A 14 30.62 -23.83 -32.95
CA VAL A 14 29.35 -23.28 -33.42
C VAL A 14 29.62 -21.85 -33.85
N VAL A 15 29.97 -21.67 -35.12
CA VAL A 15 30.06 -20.35 -35.74
C VAL A 15 28.69 -19.70 -35.61
N ALA A 16 28.53 -18.86 -34.58
CA ALA A 16 27.43 -17.95 -34.46
C ALA A 16 27.46 -17.07 -35.71
N ILE A 17 26.53 -17.34 -36.64
CA ILE A 17 26.29 -16.43 -37.75
C ILE A 17 25.82 -15.13 -37.10
N ASP A 18 26.73 -14.17 -36.98
CA ASP A 18 26.42 -12.80 -36.60
C ASP A 18 25.44 -12.26 -37.64
N ARG A 19 24.15 -12.36 -37.31
CA ARG A 19 23.10 -11.68 -38.04
C ARG A 19 23.26 -10.22 -37.65
N GLY A 20 24.15 -9.53 -38.37
CA GLY A 20 24.40 -8.10 -38.21
C GLY A 20 23.10 -7.30 -38.12
N PRO A 21 23.17 -6.06 -37.60
CA PRO A 21 22.00 -5.31 -37.14
C PRO A 21 20.85 -5.33 -38.14
N TYR A 22 19.65 -5.65 -37.65
CA TYR A 22 18.43 -5.73 -38.45
C TYR A 22 18.18 -4.39 -39.14
N ASN A 23 18.59 -4.29 -40.41
CA ASN A 23 18.66 -3.00 -41.10
C ASN A 23 17.26 -2.63 -41.61
N LYS A 24 16.46 -2.01 -40.73
CA LYS A 24 15.12 -1.51 -41.06
C LYS A 24 15.25 -0.38 -42.10
N THR A 25 14.69 -0.56 -43.28
CA THR A 25 14.62 0.50 -44.30
C THR A 25 13.63 1.57 -43.86
N SER A 26 14.09 2.81 -43.66
CA SER A 26 13.23 3.95 -43.31
C SER A 26 12.26 4.29 -44.44
N ASP A 27 11.16 4.96 -44.12
CA ASP A 27 10.17 5.39 -45.12
C ASP A 27 10.76 6.38 -46.13
N GLU A 28 11.71 7.22 -45.71
CA GLU A 28 12.47 8.10 -46.61
C GLU A 28 13.29 7.31 -47.64
N ILE A 29 14.02 6.28 -47.21
CA ILE A 29 14.78 5.42 -48.13
C ILE A 29 13.82 4.68 -49.07
N ARG A 30 12.65 4.23 -48.58
CA ARG A 30 11.63 3.60 -49.43
C ARG A 30 11.11 4.57 -50.50
N ALA A 31 10.92 5.85 -50.16
CA ALA A 31 10.51 6.89 -51.10
C ALA A 31 11.57 7.16 -52.16
N MET A 32 12.83 7.29 -51.74
CA MET A 32 13.96 7.47 -52.66
C MET A 32 14.10 6.29 -53.62
N ILE A 33 13.96 5.05 -53.13
CA ILE A 33 13.98 3.84 -53.98
C ILE A 33 12.86 3.90 -55.02
N CYS A 34 11.63 4.20 -54.63
CA CYS A 34 10.49 4.22 -55.57
C CYS A 34 10.66 5.32 -56.61
N SER A 35 11.03 6.53 -56.19
CA SER A 35 11.26 7.67 -57.09
C SER A 35 12.42 7.44 -58.06
N ALA A 36 13.53 6.86 -57.60
CA ALA A 36 14.69 6.60 -58.46
C ALA A 36 14.38 5.58 -59.56
N ILE A 37 13.57 4.55 -59.25
CA ILE A 37 13.17 3.54 -60.22
C ILE A 37 12.10 4.08 -61.19
N GLU A 38 11.14 4.87 -60.72
CA GLU A 38 10.09 5.47 -61.58
C GLU A 38 10.64 6.49 -62.58
N THR A 39 11.57 7.34 -62.12
CA THR A 39 12.22 8.35 -62.97
C THR A 39 13.22 7.74 -63.95
N GLY A 40 13.49 6.44 -63.86
CA GLY A 40 14.49 5.74 -64.65
C GLY A 40 15.93 6.14 -64.32
N SER A 41 16.14 6.86 -63.21
CA SER A 41 17.47 7.34 -62.79
C SER A 41 18.36 6.25 -62.22
N LEU A 42 17.76 5.21 -61.61
CA LEU A 42 18.46 4.00 -61.17
C LEU A 42 17.64 2.75 -61.48
N SER A 43 18.30 1.69 -61.93
CA SER A 43 17.72 0.35 -62.02
C SER A 43 17.54 -0.26 -60.62
N ARG A 44 16.70 -1.31 -60.53
CA ARG A 44 16.50 -2.06 -59.28
C ARG A 44 17.79 -2.68 -58.72
N ARG A 45 18.76 -3.00 -59.58
CA ARG A 45 20.07 -3.52 -59.17
C ARG A 45 20.96 -2.41 -58.62
N GLU A 46 21.02 -1.27 -59.29
CA GLU A 46 21.79 -0.10 -58.83
C GLU A 46 21.23 0.44 -57.50
N CYS A 47 19.90 0.41 -57.30
CA CYS A 47 19.29 0.74 -56.01
C CYS A 47 19.74 -0.20 -54.87
N SER A 48 20.07 -1.45 -55.16
CA SER A 48 20.58 -2.40 -54.16
C SER A 48 21.93 -1.94 -53.60
N GLU A 49 22.78 -1.42 -54.49
CA GLU A 49 24.13 -0.93 -54.17
C GLU A 49 24.07 0.45 -53.51
N VAL A 50 23.37 1.41 -54.14
CA VAL A 50 23.25 2.80 -53.67
C VAL A 50 22.64 2.90 -52.28
N PHE A 51 21.55 2.17 -52.02
CA PHE A 51 20.88 2.21 -50.72
C PHE A 51 21.39 1.15 -49.72
N SER A 52 22.39 0.36 -50.12
CA SER A 52 22.95 -0.74 -49.32
C SER A 52 21.86 -1.66 -48.75
N ARG A 53 20.93 -2.09 -49.61
CA ARG A 53 19.83 -3.01 -49.26
C ARG A 53 19.87 -4.24 -50.14
N PRO A 54 19.51 -5.43 -49.62
CA PRO A 54 19.39 -6.62 -50.45
C PRO A 54 18.41 -6.38 -51.60
N TYR A 55 18.77 -6.87 -52.80
CA TYR A 55 17.94 -6.76 -54.00
C TYR A 55 16.50 -7.25 -53.75
N ARG A 56 16.32 -8.31 -52.96
CA ARG A 56 15.00 -8.83 -52.57
C ARG A 56 14.15 -7.78 -51.83
N THR A 57 14.76 -6.96 -50.98
CA THR A 57 14.11 -5.88 -50.24
C THR A 57 13.74 -4.74 -51.18
N ILE A 58 14.66 -4.31 -52.06
CA ILE A 58 14.38 -3.30 -53.10
C ILE A 58 13.21 -3.74 -53.98
N ASN A 59 13.26 -4.98 -54.47
CA ASN A 59 12.24 -5.53 -55.35
C ASN A 59 10.88 -5.61 -54.65
N HIS A 60 10.85 -6.04 -53.38
CA HIS A 60 9.62 -6.07 -52.59
C HIS A 60 9.04 -4.67 -52.33
N ILE A 61 9.90 -3.68 -52.03
CA ILE A 61 9.47 -2.28 -51.84
C ILE A 61 8.84 -1.74 -53.12
N TYR A 62 9.55 -1.83 -54.24
CA TYR A 62 9.09 -1.29 -55.50
C TYR A 62 7.84 -2.01 -56.01
N HIS A 63 7.81 -3.35 -55.93
CA HIS A 63 6.66 -4.13 -56.34
C HIS A 63 5.41 -3.83 -55.50
N HIS A 64 5.56 -3.65 -54.19
CA HIS A 64 4.47 -3.21 -53.31
C HIS A 64 3.96 -1.82 -53.71
N TYR A 65 4.86 -0.89 -53.99
CA TYR A 65 4.51 0.46 -54.42
C TYR A 65 3.78 0.47 -55.77
N VAL A 66 4.22 -0.30 -56.77
CA VAL A 66 3.53 -0.42 -58.07
C VAL A 66 2.09 -0.95 -57.92
N ILE A 67 1.86 -1.87 -56.98
CA ILE A 67 0.53 -2.46 -56.76
C ILE A 67 -0.38 -1.54 -55.94
N THR A 68 0.16 -0.86 -54.93
CA THR A 68 -0.66 -0.17 -53.91
C THR A 68 -0.60 1.35 -53.98
N GLY A 69 0.38 1.93 -54.68
CA GLY A 69 0.70 3.36 -54.63
C GLY A 69 1.32 3.83 -53.30
N ILE A 70 1.52 2.92 -52.33
CA ILE A 70 1.98 3.27 -50.97
C ILE A 70 3.46 2.93 -50.83
N VAL A 71 4.23 3.96 -50.48
CA VAL A 71 5.68 3.87 -50.23
C VAL A 71 5.98 3.38 -48.82
N ASN A 72 5.25 3.90 -47.83
CA ASN A 72 5.53 3.66 -46.41
C ASN A 72 5.24 2.22 -46.02
N LYS A 73 6.00 1.69 -45.06
CA LYS A 73 5.70 0.38 -44.50
C LYS A 73 4.49 0.51 -43.56
N GLY A 74 3.37 -0.16 -43.87
CA GLY A 74 2.20 -0.19 -43.00
C GLY A 74 2.50 -0.76 -41.60
N ASN A 75 1.64 -0.44 -40.63
CA ASN A 75 1.75 -0.96 -39.26
C ASN A 75 1.76 -2.50 -39.27
N GLN A 76 2.75 -3.11 -38.61
CA GLN A 76 2.79 -4.56 -38.43
C GLN A 76 1.85 -4.97 -37.29
N GLY A 77 0.85 -5.80 -37.61
CA GLY A 77 -0.14 -6.31 -36.65
C GLY A 77 -1.52 -5.72 -36.91
N GLY A 78 -2.51 -6.58 -37.17
CA GLY A 78 -3.92 -6.20 -37.29
C GLY A 78 -4.59 -6.02 -35.92
N HIS A 79 -5.77 -5.39 -35.92
CA HIS A 79 -6.65 -5.35 -34.75
C HIS A 79 -6.97 -6.78 -34.32
N ARG A 80 -6.51 -7.18 -33.14
CA ARG A 80 -6.94 -8.43 -32.52
C ARG A 80 -8.22 -8.13 -31.74
N PRO A 81 -9.36 -8.74 -32.10
CA PRO A 81 -10.59 -8.52 -31.34
C PRO A 81 -10.37 -8.95 -29.89
N LYS A 82 -10.93 -8.18 -28.96
CA LYS A 82 -10.97 -8.56 -27.54
C LYS A 82 -11.79 -9.84 -27.40
N THR A 83 -11.33 -10.75 -26.53
CA THR A 83 -12.03 -12.01 -26.22
C THR A 83 -13.38 -11.76 -25.54
N LEU A 84 -13.49 -10.71 -24.73
CA LEU A 84 -14.73 -10.31 -24.07
C LEU A 84 -15.28 -9.04 -24.73
N THR A 85 -16.60 -9.01 -24.88
CA THR A 85 -17.37 -7.82 -25.27
C THR A 85 -17.47 -6.82 -24.10
N GLU A 86 -17.91 -5.60 -24.38
CA GLU A 86 -18.09 -4.59 -23.33
C GLU A 86 -19.16 -4.99 -22.31
N ASP A 87 -20.26 -5.61 -22.73
CA ASP A 87 -21.30 -6.10 -21.84
C ASP A 87 -20.79 -7.20 -20.89
N GLN A 88 -19.99 -8.13 -21.42
CA GLN A 88 -19.37 -9.19 -20.61
C GLN A 88 -18.37 -8.60 -19.60
N ILE A 89 -17.66 -7.54 -19.97
CA ILE A 89 -16.76 -6.83 -19.08
C ILE A 89 -17.52 -6.21 -17.90
N GLU A 90 -18.69 -5.61 -18.12
CA GLU A 90 -19.52 -5.06 -17.03
C GLU A 90 -20.02 -6.15 -16.07
N VAL A 91 -20.36 -7.32 -16.58
CA VAL A 91 -20.73 -8.47 -15.74
C VAL A 91 -19.54 -8.96 -14.91
N VAL A 92 -18.33 -9.01 -15.49
CA VAL A 92 -17.10 -9.36 -14.75
C VAL A 92 -16.85 -8.37 -13.60
N LYS A 93 -17.05 -7.06 -13.82
CA LYS A 93 -16.96 -6.06 -12.74
C LYS A 93 -17.97 -6.34 -11.62
N THR A 94 -19.22 -6.65 -12.00
CA THR A 94 -20.27 -6.99 -11.05
C THR A 94 -19.91 -8.21 -10.19
N TRP A 95 -19.32 -9.25 -10.78
CA TRP A 95 -18.85 -10.41 -10.01
C TRP A 95 -17.79 -10.05 -8.97
N ILE A 96 -16.87 -9.15 -9.31
CA ILE A 96 -15.82 -8.65 -8.40
C ILE A 96 -16.45 -7.81 -7.28
N ASP A 97 -17.41 -6.93 -7.62
CA ASP A 97 -18.07 -6.06 -6.66
C ASP A 97 -18.94 -6.86 -5.66
N VAL A 98 -19.54 -7.96 -6.11
CA VAL A 98 -20.31 -8.88 -5.25
C VAL A 98 -19.40 -9.79 -4.41
N ASN A 99 -18.31 -10.28 -5.00
CA ASN A 99 -17.33 -11.14 -4.32
C ASN A 99 -15.92 -10.56 -4.43
N LEU A 100 -15.59 -9.74 -3.45
CA LEU A 100 -14.28 -9.06 -3.30
C LEU A 100 -13.08 -10.04 -3.27
N THR A 101 -13.30 -11.32 -2.98
CA THR A 101 -12.27 -12.35 -2.86
C THR A 101 -12.17 -13.27 -4.06
N ILE A 102 -12.98 -13.03 -5.11
CA ILE A 102 -12.98 -13.87 -6.30
C ILE A 102 -11.59 -13.87 -6.96
N THR A 103 -11.08 -15.07 -7.22
CA THR A 103 -9.78 -15.27 -7.83
C THR A 103 -9.85 -15.11 -9.34
N LEU A 104 -8.72 -14.81 -9.98
CA LEU A 104 -8.63 -14.76 -11.43
C LEU A 104 -9.03 -16.09 -12.10
N ALA A 105 -8.73 -17.22 -11.45
CA ALA A 105 -9.09 -18.55 -11.94
C ALA A 105 -10.61 -18.78 -11.89
N GLU A 106 -11.26 -18.36 -10.81
CA GLU A 106 -12.72 -18.41 -10.70
C GLU A 106 -13.39 -17.50 -11.73
N LEU A 107 -12.89 -16.28 -11.94
CA LEU A 107 -13.40 -15.39 -12.99
C LEU A 107 -13.25 -15.98 -14.39
N VAL A 108 -12.13 -16.64 -14.68
CA VAL A 108 -11.93 -17.35 -15.96
C VAL A 108 -12.97 -18.47 -16.11
N ASN A 109 -13.19 -19.27 -15.06
CA ASN A 109 -14.18 -20.34 -15.08
C ASN A 109 -15.59 -19.79 -15.29
N LEU A 110 -15.95 -18.68 -14.64
CA LEU A 110 -17.25 -18.02 -14.83
C LEU A 110 -17.43 -17.50 -16.26
N CYS A 111 -16.40 -16.94 -16.87
CA CYS A 111 -16.46 -16.55 -18.28
C CYS A 111 -16.61 -17.76 -19.21
N GLU A 112 -16.00 -18.90 -18.88
CA GLU A 112 -16.17 -20.13 -19.65
C GLU A 112 -17.59 -20.68 -19.51
N THR A 113 -18.19 -20.64 -18.31
CA THR A 113 -19.55 -21.15 -18.07
C THR A 113 -20.64 -20.22 -18.61
N ASP A 114 -20.52 -18.92 -18.34
CA ASP A 114 -21.61 -17.96 -18.55
C ASP A 114 -21.53 -17.29 -19.92
N PHE A 115 -20.31 -17.15 -20.46
CA PHE A 115 -20.07 -16.50 -21.76
C PHE A 115 -19.52 -17.45 -22.83
N TYR A 116 -19.30 -18.73 -22.50
CA TYR A 116 -18.63 -19.69 -23.39
C TYR A 116 -17.29 -19.18 -23.93
N SER A 117 -16.63 -18.32 -23.15
CA SER A 117 -15.41 -17.61 -23.55
C SER A 117 -14.22 -18.19 -22.80
N ILE A 118 -13.32 -18.85 -23.53
CA ILE A 118 -12.11 -19.44 -22.97
C ILE A 118 -10.98 -18.39 -22.99
N LEU A 119 -10.49 -18.02 -21.81
CA LEU A 119 -9.37 -17.08 -21.67
C LEU A 119 -8.36 -17.58 -20.63
N SER A 120 -7.12 -17.12 -20.75
CA SER A 120 -6.09 -17.40 -19.75
C SER A 120 -6.23 -16.47 -18.54
N VAL A 121 -5.73 -16.92 -17.38
CA VAL A 121 -5.61 -16.10 -16.15
C VAL A 121 -4.89 -14.78 -16.42
N SER A 122 -3.81 -14.79 -17.22
CA SER A 122 -3.07 -13.58 -17.61
C SER A 122 -3.90 -12.62 -18.48
N THR A 123 -4.89 -13.13 -19.21
CA THR A 123 -5.81 -12.29 -19.99
C THR A 123 -6.83 -11.63 -19.07
N MET A 124 -7.38 -12.37 -18.10
CA MET A 124 -8.25 -11.80 -17.07
C MET A 124 -7.53 -10.72 -16.25
N ALA A 125 -6.27 -10.95 -15.85
CA ALA A 125 -5.49 -9.96 -15.13
C ALA A 125 -5.35 -8.63 -15.91
N ARG A 126 -5.07 -8.71 -17.23
CA ARG A 126 -4.97 -7.53 -18.10
C ARG A 126 -6.30 -6.80 -18.26
N TYR A 127 -7.40 -7.54 -18.30
CA TYR A 127 -8.74 -6.94 -18.30
C TYR A 127 -8.99 -6.16 -17.02
N ILE A 128 -8.76 -6.76 -15.85
CA ILE A 128 -8.95 -6.13 -14.54
C ILE A 128 -8.08 -4.87 -14.38
N GLU A 129 -6.81 -4.93 -14.79
CA GLU A 129 -5.93 -3.76 -14.81
C GLU A 129 -6.50 -2.63 -15.69
N GLY A 130 -7.05 -2.98 -16.86
CA GLY A 130 -7.73 -2.04 -17.75
C GLY A 130 -9.05 -1.48 -17.20
N PHE A 131 -9.67 -2.13 -16.20
CA PHE A 131 -10.87 -1.65 -15.53
C PHE A 131 -10.56 -0.66 -14.39
N TYR A 132 -9.28 -0.42 -14.08
CA TYR A 132 -8.82 0.33 -12.91
C TYR A 132 -9.10 -0.36 -11.56
N TYR A 133 -9.26 -1.69 -11.58
CA TYR A 133 -9.31 -2.48 -10.36
C TYR A 133 -7.89 -2.87 -9.94
N THR A 134 -7.54 -2.60 -8.68
CA THR A 134 -6.24 -2.94 -8.12
C THR A 134 -6.39 -3.97 -7.00
N PHE A 135 -5.46 -4.91 -6.89
CA PHE A 135 -5.45 -5.87 -5.80
C PHE A 135 -5.11 -5.17 -4.46
N LYS A 136 -6.05 -5.22 -3.51
CA LYS A 136 -5.92 -4.59 -2.18
C LYS A 136 -6.21 -5.60 -1.08
N ARG A 137 -5.69 -5.33 0.11
CA ARG A 137 -6.05 -6.08 1.32
C ARG A 137 -7.54 -5.85 1.62
N VAL A 138 -8.29 -6.93 1.82
CA VAL A 138 -9.71 -6.84 2.20
C VAL A 138 -9.81 -6.26 3.61
N ASN A 139 -10.44 -5.10 3.73
CA ASN A 139 -10.81 -4.52 5.02
C ASN A 139 -12.16 -5.10 5.45
N ARG A 140 -12.21 -5.71 6.65
CA ARG A 140 -13.44 -6.29 7.20
C ARG A 140 -14.03 -5.32 8.21
N ILE A 141 -15.21 -4.80 7.92
CA ILE A 141 -15.94 -3.93 8.83
C ILE A 141 -17.07 -4.75 9.47
N ALA A 142 -17.16 -4.71 10.80
CA ALA A 142 -18.25 -5.36 11.50
C ALA A 142 -19.58 -4.69 11.12
N LEU A 143 -20.63 -5.48 10.83
CA LEU A 143 -21.96 -4.93 10.49
C LEU A 143 -22.49 -4.00 11.60
N SER A 144 -22.16 -4.29 12.87
CA SER A 144 -22.49 -3.44 14.01
C SER A 144 -21.87 -2.04 13.93
N ALA A 145 -20.78 -1.87 13.19
CA ALA A 145 -20.10 -0.60 12.96
C ALA A 145 -20.68 0.21 11.78
N LEU A 146 -21.70 -0.31 11.10
CA LEU A 146 -22.38 0.30 9.93
C LEU A 146 -23.80 0.79 10.25
N THR A 147 -24.16 0.88 11.53
CA THR A 147 -25.48 1.43 11.88
C THR A 147 -25.55 2.91 11.53
N GLU A 148 -26.72 3.37 11.08
CA GLU A 148 -26.97 4.78 10.74
C GLU A 148 -26.54 5.72 11.87
N VAL A 149 -26.83 5.34 13.12
CA VAL A 149 -26.42 6.10 14.31
C VAL A 149 -24.91 6.31 14.36
N LEU A 150 -24.10 5.27 14.14
CA LEU A 150 -22.64 5.38 14.15
C LEU A 150 -22.09 6.16 12.96
N ILE A 151 -22.73 6.06 11.80
CA ILE A 151 -22.39 6.87 10.63
C ILE A 151 -22.59 8.36 10.96
N GLN A 152 -23.73 8.70 11.56
CA GLN A 152 -24.01 10.07 12.02
C GLN A 152 -23.06 10.52 13.14
N GLU A 153 -22.71 9.66 14.10
CA GLU A 153 -21.71 9.99 15.14
C GLU A 153 -20.33 10.30 14.54
N ARG A 154 -19.91 9.55 13.51
CA ARG A 154 -18.67 9.81 12.77
C ARG A 154 -18.72 11.13 12.01
N LEU A 155 -19.85 11.44 11.37
CA LEU A 155 -20.07 12.72 10.69
C LEU A 155 -19.95 13.88 11.67
N HIS A 156 -20.69 13.83 12.79
CA HIS A 156 -20.61 14.87 13.83
C HIS A 156 -19.21 15.00 14.43
N TYR A 157 -18.48 13.90 14.60
CA TYR A 157 -17.09 13.95 15.06
C TYR A 157 -16.19 14.64 14.03
N ALA A 158 -16.30 14.26 12.75
CA ALA A 158 -15.50 14.84 11.67
C ALA A 158 -15.76 16.34 11.51
N GLU A 159 -17.02 16.77 11.55
CA GLU A 159 -17.41 18.18 11.53
C GLU A 159 -16.85 18.93 12.75
N TRP A 160 -16.99 18.36 13.94
CA TRP A 160 -16.42 18.95 15.15
C TRP A 160 -14.90 19.13 15.01
N PHE A 161 -14.19 18.09 14.57
CA PHE A 161 -12.74 18.09 14.47
C PHE A 161 -12.24 19.13 13.46
N LEU A 162 -12.88 19.20 12.29
CA LEU A 162 -12.51 20.12 11.22
C LEU A 162 -12.88 21.59 11.50
N ASN A 163 -13.85 21.83 12.40
CA ASN A 163 -14.23 23.17 12.85
C ASN A 163 -13.41 23.66 14.04
N LEU A 164 -12.46 22.88 14.56
CA LEU A 164 -11.59 23.34 15.64
C LEU A 164 -10.64 24.45 15.16
N PRO A 165 -10.37 25.47 16.00
CA PRO A 165 -9.33 26.45 15.73
C PRO A 165 -7.97 25.79 15.41
N PRO A 166 -7.18 26.30 14.45
CA PRO A 166 -5.88 25.71 14.07
C PRO A 166 -4.87 25.53 15.22
N ASN A 167 -5.01 26.34 16.28
CA ASN A 167 -4.15 26.35 17.45
C ASN A 167 -4.77 25.67 18.67
N SER A 168 -5.85 24.91 18.50
CA SER A 168 -6.41 24.09 19.59
C SER A 168 -5.39 23.09 20.10
N ASN A 169 -5.25 23.02 21.42
CA ASN A 169 -4.43 22.03 22.11
C ASN A 169 -5.25 20.73 22.21
N ILE A 170 -4.92 19.74 21.38
CA ILE A 170 -5.58 18.43 21.41
C ILE A 170 -4.57 17.40 21.90
N ILE A 171 -4.96 16.64 22.91
CA ILE A 171 -4.20 15.53 23.46
C ILE A 171 -4.95 14.24 23.12
N TYR A 172 -4.35 13.40 22.29
CA TYR A 172 -4.88 12.10 21.92
C TYR A 172 -4.33 11.06 22.88
N LEU A 173 -5.20 10.27 23.49
CA LEU A 173 -4.86 9.28 24.50
C LEU A 173 -5.40 7.93 24.08
N ASP A 174 -4.60 6.89 24.29
CA ASP A 174 -5.04 5.49 24.18
C ASP A 174 -4.01 4.54 24.81
N GLU A 175 -4.30 3.25 24.77
CA GLU A 175 -3.55 2.14 25.33
C GLU A 175 -3.01 1.21 24.25
N VAL A 176 -1.80 0.70 24.45
CA VAL A 176 -1.22 -0.30 23.54
C VAL A 176 -0.55 -1.45 24.26
N GLY A 177 -0.80 -2.66 23.76
CA GLY A 177 -0.12 -3.88 24.19
C GLY A 177 1.17 -4.13 23.42
N VAL A 178 2.26 -4.39 24.16
CA VAL A 178 3.53 -4.89 23.63
C VAL A 178 4.00 -6.12 24.37
N ASN A 179 4.69 -7.01 23.66
CA ASN A 179 5.11 -8.31 24.19
C ASN A 179 6.53 -8.65 23.72
N VAL A 180 7.31 -9.36 24.55
CA VAL A 180 8.72 -9.69 24.26
C VAL A 180 8.84 -10.54 23.00
N SER A 181 7.84 -11.38 22.71
CA SER A 181 7.81 -12.26 21.53
C SER A 181 7.49 -11.53 20.22
N MET A 182 7.16 -10.24 20.24
CA MET A 182 6.84 -9.50 19.02
C MET A 182 8.04 -9.41 18.08
N ARG A 183 7.82 -9.69 16.79
CA ARG A 183 8.85 -9.63 15.74
C ARG A 183 8.32 -8.86 14.53
N ALA A 184 9.23 -8.41 13.68
CA ALA A 184 8.87 -7.82 12.40
C ALA A 184 8.23 -8.88 11.50
N GLU A 185 7.09 -8.55 10.89
CA GLU A 185 6.30 -9.47 10.05
C GLU A 185 6.83 -9.57 8.62
N TYR A 186 7.57 -8.55 8.18
CA TYR A 186 8.07 -8.42 6.81
C TYR A 186 9.60 -8.35 6.78
N GLY A 187 10.19 -9.01 5.79
CA GLY A 187 11.63 -9.04 5.53
C GLY A 187 11.91 -9.26 4.05
N ARG A 188 13.18 -9.16 3.65
CA ARG A 188 13.62 -9.38 2.26
C ARG A 188 14.38 -10.71 2.15
N SER A 189 14.16 -11.43 1.04
CA SER A 189 14.89 -12.65 0.67
C SER A 189 15.17 -12.65 -0.84
N LYS A 190 15.99 -13.59 -1.31
CA LYS A 190 16.21 -13.79 -2.75
C LYS A 190 14.88 -14.17 -3.42
N SER A 191 14.67 -13.73 -4.67
CA SER A 191 13.49 -14.11 -5.45
C SER A 191 13.33 -15.63 -5.48
N GLY A 192 12.10 -16.12 -5.31
CA GLY A 192 11.78 -17.55 -5.22
C GLY A 192 12.11 -18.21 -3.87
N ARG A 193 12.59 -17.46 -2.86
CA ARG A 193 12.83 -17.98 -1.50
C ARG A 193 12.05 -17.22 -0.44
N ARG A 194 11.66 -17.91 0.63
CA ARG A 194 11.04 -17.29 1.81
C ARG A 194 12.09 -16.48 2.58
N ALA A 195 11.65 -15.42 3.25
CA ALA A 195 12.46 -14.73 4.26
C ALA A 195 12.33 -15.50 5.56
N GLU A 196 13.34 -16.30 5.89
CA GLU A 196 13.35 -17.19 7.05
C GLU A 196 14.26 -16.63 8.15
N GLY A 197 13.85 -16.84 9.41
CA GLY A 197 14.63 -16.48 10.58
C GLY A 197 14.22 -17.32 11.78
N THR A 198 15.20 -17.73 12.59
CA THR A 198 14.97 -18.49 13.81
C THR A 198 14.73 -17.55 14.98
N VAL A 199 13.72 -17.86 15.81
CA VAL A 199 13.42 -17.12 17.03
C VAL A 199 13.28 -18.06 18.21
N PRO A 200 13.75 -17.69 19.41
CA PRO A 200 13.52 -18.49 20.61
C PRO A 200 12.02 -18.47 20.98
N VAL A 201 11.54 -19.58 21.54
CA VAL A 201 10.17 -19.69 22.04
C VAL A 201 10.08 -18.97 23.38
N ILE A 202 9.70 -17.69 23.34
CA ILE A 202 9.54 -16.85 24.54
C ILE A 202 8.04 -16.73 24.85
N LYS A 203 7.60 -17.37 25.94
CA LYS A 203 6.30 -17.06 26.54
C LYS A 203 6.49 -15.82 27.41
N SER A 204 5.81 -14.73 27.07
CA SER A 204 5.82 -13.52 27.89
C SER A 204 4.42 -12.93 27.98
N ARG A 205 4.17 -12.17 29.05
CA ARG A 205 2.93 -11.43 29.24
C ARG A 205 2.85 -10.23 28.31
N ASN A 206 1.65 -9.75 28.06
CA ASN A 206 1.45 -8.45 27.42
C ASN A 206 1.75 -7.34 28.44
N ILE A 207 2.56 -6.38 28.04
CA ILE A 207 2.83 -5.14 28.77
C ILE A 207 1.95 -4.07 28.15
N THR A 208 1.17 -3.36 28.98
CA THR A 208 0.30 -2.28 28.50
C THR A 208 1.01 -0.95 28.69
N ILE A 209 0.96 -0.11 27.68
CA ILE A 209 1.48 1.26 27.71
C ILE A 209 0.28 2.19 27.56
N LEU A 210 0.09 3.10 28.51
CA LEU A 210 -0.78 4.25 28.29
C LEU A 210 0.06 5.37 27.72
N ALA A 211 -0.44 6.03 26.69
CA ALA A 211 0.26 7.14 26.08
C ALA A 211 -0.69 8.27 25.74
N ALA A 212 -0.13 9.47 25.75
CA ALA A 212 -0.77 10.69 25.32
C ALA A 212 0.14 11.38 24.30
N MET A 213 -0.42 11.82 23.18
CA MET A 213 0.29 12.55 22.15
C MET A 213 -0.43 13.84 21.76
N THR A 214 0.32 14.74 21.13
CA THR A 214 -0.17 15.99 20.55
C THR A 214 0.30 16.08 19.10
N LYS A 215 -0.05 17.15 18.39
CA LYS A 215 0.36 17.34 16.98
C LYS A 215 1.87 17.43 16.76
N ASP A 216 2.66 17.61 17.82
CA ASP A 216 4.09 17.87 17.77
C ASP A 216 4.94 16.91 18.62
N ARG A 217 4.36 16.04 19.45
CA ARG A 217 5.14 15.08 20.27
C ARG A 217 4.31 13.93 20.84
N LEU A 218 4.99 12.84 21.18
CA LEU A 218 4.58 11.96 22.27
C LEU A 218 4.74 12.74 23.58
N LEU A 219 3.63 13.10 24.22
CA LEU A 219 3.60 14.04 25.35
C LEU A 219 3.96 13.35 26.67
N HIS A 220 3.31 12.22 26.94
CA HIS A 220 3.50 11.45 28.17
C HIS A 220 3.17 9.98 27.90
N TYR A 221 3.82 9.06 28.60
CA TYR A 221 3.44 7.65 28.58
C TYR A 221 3.86 6.95 29.87
N GLU A 222 3.13 5.90 30.22
CA GLU A 222 3.41 5.05 31.37
C GLU A 222 3.32 3.58 30.99
N VAL A 223 4.28 2.80 31.47
CA VAL A 223 4.28 1.35 31.30
C VAL A 223 3.57 0.74 32.50
N LEU A 224 2.35 0.26 32.31
CA LEU A 224 1.57 -0.30 33.39
C LEU A 224 2.16 -1.64 33.87
N GLU A 225 2.40 -1.71 35.17
CA GLU A 225 2.64 -2.97 35.85
C GLU A 225 1.33 -3.76 35.94
N ALA A 226 1.41 -5.08 35.83
CA ALA A 226 0.23 -5.93 35.72
C ALA A 226 -0.77 -5.67 36.86
N TYR A 227 -1.88 -5.00 36.53
CA TYR A 227 -3.17 -4.89 37.25
C TYR A 227 -3.13 -5.03 38.78
N GLN A 228 -2.19 -4.39 39.48
CA GLN A 228 -2.19 -4.43 40.95
C GLN A 228 -3.41 -3.69 41.52
N ASN A 229 -3.90 -2.66 40.80
CA ASN A 229 -4.94 -1.74 41.27
C ASN A 229 -6.16 -1.60 40.33
N GLY A 230 -6.23 -2.35 39.22
CA GLY A 230 -7.32 -2.27 38.23
C GLY A 230 -7.23 -1.06 37.27
N ASN A 231 -7.91 -1.15 36.12
CA ASN A 231 -7.77 -0.18 35.01
C ASN A 231 -8.11 1.26 35.38
N ALA A 232 -9.22 1.48 36.10
CA ALA A 232 -9.64 2.84 36.43
C ALA A 232 -8.66 3.55 37.37
N ILE A 233 -8.03 2.84 38.32
CA ILE A 233 -7.07 3.47 39.24
C ILE A 233 -5.79 3.84 38.51
N ASN A 234 -5.24 2.92 37.72
CA ASN A 234 -4.06 3.19 36.90
C ASN A 234 -4.31 4.35 35.91
N PHE A 235 -5.49 4.39 35.30
CA PHE A 235 -5.89 5.50 34.44
C PHE A 235 -5.97 6.83 35.20
N GLY A 236 -6.48 6.81 36.43
CA GLY A 236 -6.53 7.99 37.29
C GLY A 236 -5.14 8.58 37.57
N TYR A 237 -4.17 7.76 37.95
CA TYR A 237 -2.78 8.21 38.15
C TYR A 237 -2.19 8.81 36.87
N PHE A 238 -2.40 8.14 35.74
CA PHE A 238 -1.94 8.65 34.45
C PHE A 238 -2.53 10.04 34.11
N ILE A 239 -3.83 10.26 34.35
CA ILE A 239 -4.47 11.56 34.11
C ILE A 239 -3.92 12.65 35.04
N ASP A 240 -3.59 12.28 36.29
CA ASP A 240 -3.02 13.19 37.26
C ASP A 240 -1.66 13.72 36.81
N ASP A 241 -0.77 12.80 36.43
CA ASP A 241 0.57 13.07 35.91
C ASP A 241 0.51 13.80 34.55
N LEU A 242 -0.39 13.38 33.66
CA LEU A 242 -0.64 14.07 32.39
C LEU A 242 -1.05 15.53 32.60
N GLY A 243 -1.83 15.84 33.64
CA GLY A 243 -2.18 17.21 34.01
C GLY A 243 -0.96 18.07 34.36
N ILE A 244 0.02 17.48 35.05
CA ILE A 244 1.30 18.14 35.38
C ILE A 244 2.12 18.36 34.11
N VAL A 245 2.28 17.32 33.29
CA VAL A 245 3.03 17.38 32.03
C VAL A 245 2.42 18.41 31.07
N ARG A 246 1.10 18.45 30.94
CA ARG A 246 0.37 19.46 30.15
C ARG A 246 0.74 20.87 30.57
N ASN A 247 0.67 21.17 31.87
CA ASN A 247 0.97 22.50 32.40
C ASN A 247 2.42 22.91 32.12
N ASN A 248 3.37 21.99 32.33
CA ASN A 248 4.79 22.23 32.06
C ASN A 248 5.09 22.50 30.57
N ASN A 249 4.20 22.07 29.67
CA ASN A 249 4.29 22.30 28.23
C ASN A 249 3.38 23.44 27.73
N ASN A 250 2.75 24.21 28.61
CA ASN A 250 1.83 25.31 28.28
C ASN A 250 0.63 24.89 27.41
N LEU A 251 0.17 23.65 27.55
CA LEU A 251 -0.97 23.11 26.78
C LEU A 251 -2.30 23.33 27.49
N TYR A 252 -2.56 24.55 27.96
CA TYR A 252 -3.81 24.90 28.65
C TYR A 252 -5.03 24.75 27.74
N ASP A 253 -6.21 24.62 28.36
CA ASP A 253 -7.50 24.42 27.68
C ASP A 253 -7.49 23.24 26.70
N SER A 254 -6.73 22.20 27.04
CA SER A 254 -6.56 21.05 26.15
C SER A 254 -7.79 20.15 26.12
N ILE A 255 -8.08 19.70 24.91
CA ILE A 255 -9.12 18.71 24.64
C ILE A 255 -8.46 17.34 24.65
N ILE A 256 -8.89 16.45 25.55
CA ILE A 256 -8.54 15.04 25.51
C ILE A 256 -9.47 14.32 24.55
N VAL A 257 -8.88 13.66 23.55
CA VAL A 257 -9.55 12.72 22.68
C VAL A 257 -9.18 11.30 23.13
N MET A 258 -10.18 10.49 23.45
CA MET A 258 -9.99 9.09 23.86
C MET A 258 -11.18 8.22 23.41
N ASP A 259 -11.01 6.91 23.48
CA ASP A 259 -12.09 5.98 23.18
C ASP A 259 -13.19 6.01 24.24
N ASN A 260 -14.30 5.37 23.91
CA ASN A 260 -15.57 5.52 24.63
C ASN A 260 -15.89 4.31 25.52
N VAL A 261 -14.88 3.72 26.14
CA VAL A 261 -15.04 2.50 26.95
C VAL A 261 -15.59 2.79 28.35
N PRO A 262 -16.27 1.81 28.98
CA PRO A 262 -16.99 2.04 30.25
C PRO A 262 -16.13 2.61 31.38
N PHE A 263 -14.85 2.21 31.49
CA PHE A 263 -14.01 2.67 32.59
C PHE A 263 -13.54 4.13 32.45
N HIS A 264 -13.42 4.66 31.23
CA HIS A 264 -13.21 6.12 31.02
C HIS A 264 -14.45 6.96 31.35
N ARG A 265 -15.63 6.33 31.45
CA ARG A 265 -16.89 6.99 31.85
C ARG A 265 -17.16 6.90 33.35
N ASN A 266 -16.28 6.25 34.12
CA ASN A 266 -16.41 6.20 35.57
C ASN A 266 -16.50 7.63 36.14
N HIS A 267 -17.44 7.85 37.06
CA HIS A 267 -17.65 9.15 37.71
C HIS A 267 -16.35 9.75 38.24
N ALA A 268 -15.54 8.95 38.94
CA ALA A 268 -14.27 9.41 39.52
C ALA A 268 -13.28 9.90 38.45
N ILE A 269 -13.23 9.24 37.29
CA ILE A 269 -12.36 9.62 36.18
C ILE A 269 -12.85 10.92 35.53
N ARG A 270 -14.16 11.05 35.32
CA ARG A 270 -14.75 12.27 34.75
C ARG A 270 -14.54 13.48 35.66
N GLU A 271 -14.71 13.28 36.96
CA GLU A 271 -14.45 14.29 37.98
C GLU A 271 -12.97 14.70 38.00
N LEU A 272 -12.06 13.72 37.96
CA LEU A 272 -10.62 13.99 37.90
C LEU A 272 -10.22 14.79 36.65
N LEU A 273 -10.72 14.39 35.47
CA LEU A 273 -10.49 15.09 34.21
C LEU A 273 -10.97 16.55 34.30
N TYR A 274 -12.16 16.77 34.86
CA TYR A 274 -12.71 18.11 35.08
C TYR A 274 -11.86 18.93 36.06
N LEU A 275 -11.49 18.36 37.22
CA LEU A 275 -10.66 19.03 38.23
C LEU A 275 -9.26 19.38 37.70
N ARG A 276 -8.71 18.54 36.82
CA ARG A 276 -7.45 18.81 36.13
C ARG A 276 -7.60 19.80 34.97
N GLY A 277 -8.82 20.22 34.63
CA GLY A 277 -9.11 21.23 33.62
C GLY A 277 -9.08 20.72 32.18
N PHE A 278 -9.34 19.43 31.97
CA PHE A 278 -9.45 18.85 30.63
C PHE A 278 -10.88 18.91 30.12
N VAL A 279 -11.03 19.22 28.82
CA VAL A 279 -12.28 19.02 28.08
C VAL A 279 -12.20 17.67 27.39
N VAL A 280 -13.22 16.83 27.52
CA VAL A 280 -13.20 15.47 26.96
C VAL A 280 -14.02 15.40 25.68
N LYS A 281 -13.44 14.82 24.63
CA LYS A 281 -14.15 14.37 23.44
C LYS A 281 -13.95 12.86 23.27
N TYR A 282 -15.05 12.12 23.30
CA TYR A 282 -15.02 10.69 23.00
C TYR A 282 -15.03 10.43 21.50
N LEU A 283 -14.30 9.41 21.08
CA LEU A 283 -14.38 8.87 19.73
C LEU A 283 -15.72 8.15 19.51
N PRO A 284 -16.29 8.21 18.29
CA PRO A 284 -17.37 7.32 17.88
C PRO A 284 -16.94 5.86 18.02
N ALA A 285 -17.86 4.96 18.35
CA ALA A 285 -17.53 3.55 18.49
C ALA A 285 -16.93 2.98 17.20
N TYR A 286 -16.01 2.01 17.33
CA TYR A 286 -15.33 1.36 16.20
C TYR A 286 -14.65 2.35 15.23
N SER A 287 -14.11 3.45 15.74
CA SER A 287 -13.47 4.50 14.90
C SER A 287 -12.03 4.84 15.30
N PRO A 288 -11.14 3.84 15.50
CA PRO A 288 -9.74 4.09 15.86
C PRO A 288 -8.99 4.88 14.79
N PHE A 289 -9.41 4.83 13.53
CA PHE A 289 -8.84 5.60 12.41
C PHE A 289 -9.05 7.12 12.51
N LEU A 290 -9.84 7.57 13.48
CA LEU A 290 -9.99 8.97 13.85
C LEU A 290 -9.08 9.39 15.02
N ASN A 291 -8.29 8.46 15.56
CA ASN A 291 -7.35 8.69 16.65
C ASN A 291 -5.90 8.64 16.17
N PRO A 292 -5.19 9.78 16.04
CA PRO A 292 -3.79 9.84 15.59
C PRO A 292 -2.82 8.96 16.38
N ILE A 293 -3.11 8.69 17.66
CA ILE A 293 -2.24 7.87 18.50
C ILE A 293 -2.14 6.42 18.01
N GLU A 294 -3.12 5.93 17.25
CA GLU A 294 -3.07 4.61 16.65
C GLU A 294 -1.94 4.51 15.62
N ASN A 295 -1.75 5.55 14.80
CA ASN A 295 -0.60 5.62 13.88
C ASN A 295 0.73 5.72 14.63
N LEU A 296 0.77 6.45 15.75
CA LEU A 296 1.92 6.52 16.63
C LEU A 296 2.26 5.12 17.17
N PHE A 297 1.26 4.36 17.64
CA PHE A 297 1.45 3.00 18.14
C PHE A 297 1.92 2.04 17.05
N SER A 298 1.39 2.13 15.83
CA SER A 298 1.91 1.34 14.70
C SER A 298 3.39 1.62 14.45
N GLN A 299 3.81 2.90 14.41
CA GLN A 299 5.23 3.26 14.25
C GLN A 299 6.07 2.77 15.44
N TRP A 300 5.63 3.02 16.67
CA TRP A 300 6.37 2.69 17.88
C TRP A 300 6.57 1.17 18.01
N LYS A 301 5.51 0.39 17.83
CA LYS A 301 5.58 -1.09 17.80
C LYS A 301 6.51 -1.58 16.72
N ARG A 302 6.49 -0.98 15.53
CA ARG A 302 7.42 -1.33 14.45
C ARG A 302 8.87 -1.08 14.85
N HIS A 303 9.17 0.01 15.55
CA HIS A 303 10.51 0.28 16.06
C HIS A 303 10.94 -0.71 17.14
N ILE A 304 10.03 -1.06 18.07
CA ILE A 304 10.26 -2.06 19.12
C ILE A 304 10.50 -3.46 18.52
N LYS A 305 9.63 -3.90 17.58
CA LYS A 305 9.73 -5.18 16.86
C LYS A 305 11.12 -5.38 16.22
N LYS A 306 11.75 -4.30 15.76
CA LYS A 306 13.10 -4.33 15.14
C LYS A 306 14.23 -4.56 16.14
N GLN A 307 14.04 -4.27 17.44
CA GLN A 307 15.07 -4.48 18.47
C GLN A 307 15.26 -5.95 18.83
N LYS A 308 14.29 -6.83 18.52
CA LYS A 308 14.35 -8.28 18.79
C LYS A 308 14.66 -8.57 20.27
N CYS A 309 13.98 -7.89 21.20
CA CYS A 309 14.14 -8.10 22.63
C CYS A 309 13.97 -9.57 23.03
N GLN A 310 14.79 -10.03 23.98
CA GLN A 310 14.82 -11.40 24.48
C GLN A 310 14.21 -11.53 25.88
N ASN A 311 14.06 -10.43 26.61
CA ASN A 311 13.47 -10.39 27.95
C ASN A 311 12.69 -9.08 28.19
N GLU A 312 12.01 -8.99 29.33
CA GLU A 312 11.19 -7.83 29.69
C GLU A 312 12.03 -6.57 29.96
N VAL A 313 13.26 -6.70 30.48
CA VAL A 313 14.16 -5.56 30.75
C VAL A 313 14.53 -4.87 29.44
N GLU A 314 14.99 -5.63 28.44
CA GLU A 314 15.27 -5.13 27.10
C GLU A 314 14.04 -4.53 26.43
N LEU A 315 12.85 -5.11 26.65
CA LEU A 315 11.61 -4.57 26.12
C LEU A 315 11.28 -3.20 26.73
N ARG A 316 11.44 -3.03 28.04
CA ARG A 316 11.21 -1.75 28.73
C ARG A 316 12.20 -0.66 28.31
N GLU A 317 13.47 -1.03 28.14
CA GLU A 317 14.47 -0.12 27.57
C GLU A 317 14.14 0.24 26.12
N SER A 318 13.70 -0.73 25.32
CA SER A 318 13.27 -0.51 23.93
C SER A 318 12.05 0.41 23.84
N ILE A 319 11.04 0.24 24.70
CA ILE A 319 9.89 1.15 24.76
C ILE A 319 10.37 2.60 24.90
N THR A 320 11.26 2.85 25.87
CA THR A 320 11.78 4.18 26.17
C THR A 320 12.63 4.74 25.02
N THR A 321 13.63 3.99 24.58
CA THR A 321 14.57 4.44 23.54
C THR A 321 13.90 4.62 22.18
N GLN A 322 12.92 3.78 21.84
CA GLN A 322 12.19 3.90 20.58
C GLN A 322 11.07 4.95 20.64
N GLY A 323 10.47 5.20 21.81
CA GLY A 323 9.49 6.26 21.99
C GLY A 323 10.09 7.64 21.76
N ALA A 324 11.32 7.84 22.26
CA ALA A 324 12.10 9.06 22.04
C ALA A 324 12.48 9.33 20.56
N ARG A 325 12.31 8.35 19.66
CA ARG A 325 12.57 8.51 18.22
C ARG A 325 11.37 9.05 17.44
N ILE A 326 10.18 9.09 18.04
CA ILE A 326 8.98 9.64 17.40
C ILE A 326 9.20 11.15 17.27
N SER A 327 9.27 11.63 16.02
CA SER A 327 9.55 13.04 15.76
C SER A 327 8.27 13.90 15.76
N PRO A 328 8.42 15.23 15.89
CA PRO A 328 7.29 16.14 15.68
C PRO A 328 6.68 16.04 14.28
N LEU A 329 7.51 15.75 13.26
CA LEU A 329 7.03 15.54 11.90
C LEU A 329 6.17 14.28 11.79
N ASP A 330 6.56 13.19 12.47
CA ASP A 330 5.75 11.98 12.57
C ASP A 330 4.37 12.29 13.19
N CYS A 331 4.36 12.98 14.33
CA CYS A 331 3.13 13.36 15.04
C CYS A 331 2.20 14.20 14.16
N ASN A 332 2.75 15.18 13.44
CA ASN A 332 1.98 16.01 12.53
C ASN A 332 1.39 15.18 11.38
N ASN A 333 2.15 14.24 10.82
CA ASN A 333 1.68 13.34 9.78
C ASN A 333 0.53 12.45 10.26
N TYR A 334 0.54 12.00 11.51
CA TYR A 334 -0.56 11.21 12.10
C TYR A 334 -1.84 12.03 12.19
N VAL A 335 -1.75 13.25 12.70
CA VAL A 335 -2.90 14.17 12.78
C VAL A 335 -3.43 14.50 11.38
N ARG A 336 -2.54 14.74 10.41
CA ARG A 336 -2.92 14.97 9.01
C ARG A 336 -3.66 13.77 8.43
N HIS A 337 -3.18 12.55 8.67
CA HIS A 337 -3.84 11.33 8.20
C HIS A 337 -5.28 11.20 8.75
N CYS A 338 -5.50 11.46 10.04
CA CYS A 338 -6.86 11.49 10.61
C CYS A 338 -7.71 12.65 10.07
N THR A 339 -7.09 13.80 9.76
CA THR A 339 -7.77 14.92 9.11
C THR A 339 -8.30 14.53 7.73
N GLU A 340 -7.49 13.83 6.92
CA GLU A 340 -7.91 13.28 5.63
C GLU A 340 -9.08 12.29 5.79
N ASN A 341 -9.06 11.48 6.84
CA ASN A 341 -10.17 10.57 7.13
C ASN A 341 -11.46 11.32 7.50
N CYS A 342 -11.38 12.44 8.21
CA CYS A 342 -12.53 13.31 8.48
C CYS A 342 -13.11 13.91 7.18
N PHE A 343 -12.26 14.38 6.26
CA PHE A 343 -12.73 14.87 4.96
C PHE A 343 -13.43 13.78 4.13
N LYS A 344 -12.91 12.55 4.15
CA LYS A 344 -13.56 11.40 3.48
C LYS A 344 -14.96 11.13 4.05
N ILE A 345 -15.10 11.17 5.37
CA ILE A 345 -16.40 10.99 6.04
C ILE A 345 -17.40 12.06 5.57
N ILE A 346 -17.02 13.34 5.59
CA ILE A 346 -17.90 14.44 5.14
C ILE A 346 -18.25 14.29 3.65
N GLY A 347 -17.31 13.81 2.83
CA GLY A 347 -17.52 13.56 1.40
C GLY A 347 -18.44 12.37 1.08
N GLY A 348 -19.06 11.73 2.08
CA GLY A 348 -19.93 10.58 1.89
C GLY A 348 -19.19 9.30 1.50
N ALA A 349 -17.85 9.27 1.63
CA ALA A 349 -17.11 8.03 1.52
C ALA A 349 -17.31 7.24 2.82
N GLU A 350 -18.39 6.48 2.87
CA GLU A 350 -18.70 5.57 3.97
C GLU A 350 -17.56 4.56 4.13
N LEU A 351 -16.65 4.88 5.06
CA LEU A 351 -15.63 4.00 5.62
C LEU A 351 -14.48 3.63 4.69
N LEU A 352 -13.68 4.63 4.33
CA LEU A 352 -12.41 4.39 3.66
C LEU A 352 -11.27 4.10 4.65
N ASN A 353 -10.76 2.87 4.52
CA ASN A 353 -9.34 2.52 4.59
C ASN A 353 -8.59 3.01 5.84
N ALA A 354 -8.91 2.40 6.97
CA ALA A 354 -7.93 2.27 8.03
C ALA A 354 -6.93 1.17 7.63
N GLU A 355 -5.99 1.48 6.75
CA GLU A 355 -4.76 0.69 6.62
C GLU A 355 -3.93 0.89 7.90
N PHE A 356 -4.37 0.27 8.99
CA PHE A 356 -3.48 -0.07 10.09
C PHE A 356 -2.73 -1.33 9.69
N ASP A 357 -1.69 -1.14 8.89
CA ASP A 357 -0.66 -2.16 8.75
C ASP A 357 0.07 -2.31 10.09
N ASN A 358 -0.23 -3.42 10.77
CA ASN A 358 0.42 -3.91 11.98
C ASN A 358 1.90 -4.26 11.77
#